data_AF-A0AA35RJJ8-F1
#
_entry.id   AF-A0AA35RJJ8-F1
#
_cell.length_a   1.000
_cell.length_b   1.000
_cell.length_c   1.000
_cell.angle_alpha   90.00
_cell.angle_beta   90.00
_cell.angle_gamma   90.00
#
_symmetry.space_group_name_H-M   'P 1'
#
loop_
_entity.id
_entity.type
_entity.pdbx_description
1 polymer ?
#
loop_
_entity_poly.entity_id
_entity_poly.type
_entity_poly.pdbx_seq_one_letter_code
_entity_poly.pdbx_strand_id
1 'polypeptide(L)'
;MEGLVLGVLAAILGIVLGYALLLWMILSLVPASYPDMGVILTINIPAMAGFLGAGIAVVALAPALTVRKLQKMDIPGTLRVLE
;
A
#
# COMPACT_ATOMS: atom_id res chain seq x y z
N MET A 1 16.17 10.20 -1.20
CA MET A 1 15.99 9.01 -0.34
C MET A 1 14.72 9.09 0.50
N GLU A 2 14.30 10.27 0.98
CA GLU A 2 13.08 10.44 1.78
C GLU A 2 11.80 9.87 1.16
N GLY A 3 11.55 10.12 -0.13
CA GLY A 3 10.33 9.61 -0.79
C GLY A 3 10.22 8.08 -0.81
N LEU A 4 11.36 7.37 -0.84
CA LEU A 4 11.38 5.91 -0.79
C LEU A 4 11.08 5.42 0.64
N VAL A 5 11.65 6.06 1.65
CA VAL A 5 11.40 5.73 3.07
C VAL A 5 9.94 5.98 3.43
N LEU A 6 9.38 7.14 3.04
CA LEU A 6 7.96 7.46 3.24
C LEU A 6 7.05 6.47 2.51
N GLY A 7 7.39 6.08 1.28
CA GLY A 7 6.66 5.07 0.52
C GLY A 7 6.64 3.71 1.22
N VAL A 8 7.78 3.24 1.72
CA VAL A 8 7.88 1.96 2.45
C VAL A 8 7.08 2.02 3.76
N LEU A 9 7.19 3.09 4.53
CA LEU A 9 6.44 3.26 5.77
C LEU A 9 4.93 3.28 5.52
N ALA A 10 4.48 4.01 4.49
CA ALA A 10 3.08 4.04 4.09
C ALA A 10 2.58 2.65 3.66
N ALA A 11 3.40 1.87 2.94
CA ALA A 11 3.07 0.51 2.54
C ALA A 11 2.87 -0.41 3.75
N ILE A 12 3.84 -0.39 4.69
CA ILE A 12 3.77 -1.17 5.93
C ILE A 12 2.52 -0.81 6.73
N LEU A 13 2.28 0.49 6.92
CA LEU A 13 1.09 0.98 7.62
C LEU A 13 -0.20 0.52 6.94
N GLY A 14 -0.29 0.62 5.61
CA GLY A 14 -1.45 0.17 4.84
C GLY A 14 -1.73 -1.33 5.02
N ILE A 15 -0.68 -2.17 4.97
CA ILE A 15 -0.81 -3.62 5.18
C ILE A 15 -1.29 -3.92 6.60
N VAL A 16 -0.67 -3.30 7.61
CA VAL A 16 -1.00 -3.53 9.02
C VAL A 16 -2.43 -3.09 9.32
N LEU A 17 -2.81 -1.88 8.89
CA LEU A 17 -4.16 -1.36 9.10
C LEU A 17 -5.22 -2.15 8.33
N GLY A 18 -4.95 -2.51 7.08
CA GLY A 18 -5.86 -3.31 6.27
C GLY A 18 -6.11 -4.69 6.88
N TYR A 19 -5.04 -5.36 7.35
CA TYR A 19 -5.17 -6.65 8.02
C TYR A 19 -5.90 -6.53 9.37
N ALA A 20 -5.58 -5.51 10.17
CA ALA A 20 -6.26 -5.27 11.45
C ALA A 20 -7.76 -5.01 11.24
N LEU A 21 -8.13 -4.24 10.22
CA LEU A 21 -9.52 -3.95 9.88
C LEU A 21 -10.25 -5.20 9.40
N LEU A 22 -9.62 -6.01 8.55
CA LEU A 22 -10.17 -7.29 8.11
C LEU A 22 -10.42 -8.23 9.30
N LEU A 23 -9.45 -8.34 10.20
CA LEU A 23 -9.54 -9.18 11.38
C LEU A 23 -10.64 -8.67 12.33
N TRP A 24 -10.75 -7.36 12.53
CA TRP A 24 -11.82 -6.75 13.30
C TRP A 24 -13.19 -7.01 12.70
N MET A 25 -13.34 -6.89 11.37
CA MET A 25 -14.58 -7.21 10.67
C MET A 25 -14.95 -8.67 10.86
N ILE A 26 -14.01 -9.60 10.68
CA ILE A 26 -14.31 -11.04 10.85
C ILE A 26 -14.73 -11.31 12.29
N LEU A 27 -13.99 -10.82 13.28
CA LEU A 27 -14.32 -11.02 14.69
C LEU A 27 -15.62 -10.34 15.14
N SER A 28 -16.07 -9.30 14.45
CA SER A 28 -17.30 -8.58 14.81
C SER A 28 -18.53 -9.10 14.06
N LEU A 29 -18.41 -9.33 12.75
CA LEU A 29 -19.54 -9.71 11.89
C LEU A 29 -19.86 -11.20 11.98
N VAL A 30 -18.86 -12.07 12.16
CA VAL A 30 -19.09 -13.52 12.22
C VAL A 30 -19.93 -13.90 13.45
N PRO A 31 -19.59 -13.48 14.68
CA PRO A 31 -20.40 -13.85 15.84
C PRO A 31 -21.82 -13.27 15.78
N ALA A 32 -21.98 -12.11 15.13
CA ALA A 32 -23.27 -11.46 14.96
C ALA A 32 -24.16 -12.17 13.92
N SER A 33 -23.57 -12.73 12.86
CA SER A 33 -24.32 -13.31 11.74
C SER A 33 -24.46 -14.83 11.83
N TYR A 34 -23.47 -15.51 12.41
CA TYR A 34 -23.39 -16.97 12.51
C TYR A 34 -22.81 -17.39 13.87
N PRO A 35 -23.56 -17.21 14.96
CA PRO A 35 -23.08 -17.45 16.33
C PRO A 35 -22.68 -18.91 16.58
N ASP A 36 -23.26 -19.86 15.85
CA ASP A 36 -23.03 -21.30 16.05
C ASP A 36 -21.90 -21.87 15.16
N MET A 37 -21.29 -21.06 14.29
CA MET A 37 -20.23 -21.52 13.38
C MET A 37 -18.84 -21.11 13.90
N GLY A 38 -17.99 -22.11 14.17
CA GLY A 38 -16.57 -21.88 14.44
C GLY A 38 -15.84 -21.44 13.17
N VAL A 39 -15.21 -20.27 13.20
CA VAL A 39 -14.42 -19.76 12.06
C VAL A 39 -12.96 -20.12 12.23
N ILE A 40 -12.42 -20.84 11.23
CA ILE A 40 -11.00 -21.16 11.12
C ILE A 40 -10.37 -20.15 10.17
N LEU A 41 -9.52 -19.28 10.69
CA LEU A 41 -8.76 -18.32 9.91
C LEU A 41 -7.52 -19.00 9.33
N THR A 42 -7.51 -19.22 8.01
CA THR A 42 -6.34 -19.75 7.31
C THR A 42 -5.72 -18.67 6.44
N ILE A 43 -4.44 -18.40 6.68
CA ILE A 43 -3.67 -17.48 5.83
C ILE A 43 -3.17 -18.25 4.60
N ASN A 44 -3.65 -17.85 3.43
CA ASN A 44 -3.14 -18.35 2.16
C ASN A 44 -1.86 -17.57 1.78
N ILE A 45 -0.69 -18.21 1.93
CA ILE A 45 0.62 -17.63 1.64
C ILE A 45 0.74 -17.10 0.20
N PRO A 46 0.39 -17.85 -0.87
CA PRO A 46 0.42 -17.31 -2.23
C PRO A 46 -0.46 -16.08 -2.44
N ALA A 47 -1.65 -16.05 -1.84
CA ALA A 47 -2.52 -14.87 -1.91
C ALA A 47 -1.88 -13.66 -1.21
N MET A 48 -1.31 -13.89 -0.01
CA MET A 48 -0.59 -12.86 0.74
C MET A 48 0.58 -12.28 -0.08
N ALA A 49 1.37 -13.14 -0.73
CA ALA A 49 2.47 -12.73 -1.59
C ALA A 49 1.99 -11.89 -2.78
N GLY A 50 0.86 -12.27 -3.40
CA GLY A 50 0.23 -11.49 -4.47
C GLY A 50 -0.19 -10.09 -4.02
N PHE A 51 -0.83 -9.98 -2.86
CA PHE A 51 -1.22 -8.68 -2.31
C PHE A 51 -0.03 -7.80 -1.94
N LEU A 52 1.01 -8.36 -1.32
CA LEU A 52 2.25 -7.63 -1.03
C LEU A 52 2.93 -7.14 -2.31
N GLY A 53 3.03 -8.01 -3.32
CA GLY A 53 3.60 -7.64 -4.63
C GLY A 53 2.84 -6.51 -5.31
N ALA A 54 1.51 -6.55 -5.28
CA ALA A 54 0.67 -5.49 -5.82
C ALA A 54 0.87 -4.16 -5.07
N GLY A 55 0.92 -4.18 -3.73
CA GLY A 55 1.17 -2.98 -2.92
C GLY A 55 2.54 -2.35 -3.21
N ILE A 56 3.59 -3.16 -3.28
CA ILE A 56 4.95 -2.71 -3.63
C ILE A 56 4.97 -2.09 -5.03
N ALA A 57 4.31 -2.73 -6.01
CA ALA A 57 4.25 -2.22 -7.38
C ALA A 57 3.60 -0.82 -7.43
N VAL A 58 2.50 -0.61 -6.71
CA VAL A 58 1.82 0.69 -6.63
C VAL A 58 2.72 1.76 -6.01
N VAL A 59 3.39 1.45 -4.89
CA VAL A 59 4.29 2.38 -4.20
C VAL A 59 5.52 2.71 -5.04
N ALA A 60 6.05 1.74 -5.79
CA ALA A 60 7.19 1.94 -6.68
C ALA A 60 6.83 2.73 -7.94
N LEU A 61 5.59 2.65 -8.42
CA LEU A 61 5.13 3.41 -9.58
C LEU A 61 5.13 4.91 -9.34
N ALA A 62 4.77 5.37 -8.13
CA ALA A 62 4.74 6.79 -7.80
C ALA A 62 6.09 7.51 -8.08
N PRO A 63 7.24 7.12 -7.47
CA PRO A 63 8.52 7.74 -7.76
C PRO A 63 8.99 7.45 -9.19
N ALA A 64 8.69 6.29 -9.77
CA ALA A 64 9.09 5.97 -11.15
C ALA A 64 8.47 6.94 -12.16
N LEU A 65 7.20 7.32 -11.96
CA LEU A 65 6.51 8.32 -12.78
C LEU A 65 7.07 9.73 -12.53
N THR A 66 7.37 10.09 -11.28
CA THR A 66 7.95 11.39 -10.94
C THR A 66 9.35 11.59 -11.53
N VAL A 67 10.22 10.57 -11.43
CA VAL A 67 11.57 10.60 -12.01
C VAL A 67 11.52 10.70 -13.53
N ARG A 68 10.63 9.94 -14.19
CA ARG A 68 10.42 10.03 -15.64
C ARG A 68 10.01 11.44 -16.08
N LYS A 69 9.22 12.14 -15.26
CA LYS A 69 8.75 13.49 -15.58
C LYS A 69 9.86 14.53 -15.38
N LEU A 70 10.65 14.40 -14.31
CA LEU A 70 11.81 15.26 -14.04
C LEU A 70 12.89 15.16 -15.12
N GLN A 71 13.17 13.95 -15.61
CA GLN A 71 14.16 13.74 -16.69
C GLN A 71 13.77 14.39 -18.03
N LYS A 72 12.48 14.66 -18.24
CA LYS A 72 11.97 15.29 -19.46
C LYS A 72 11.71 16.80 -19.28
N MET A 73 11.92 17.34 -18.09
CA MET A 73 11.64 18.73 -17.78
C MET A 73 12.86 19.59 -18.07
N ASP A 74 12.66 20.74 -18.71
CA ASP A 74 13.71 21.74 -18.89
C ASP A 74 13.93 22.47 -17.55
N ILE A 75 14.87 21.95 -16.77
CA ILE A 75 15.17 22.41 -15.40
C ILE A 75 15.61 23.90 -15.39
N PRO A 76 16.52 24.35 -16.27
CA PRO A 76 16.93 25.76 -16.34
C PRO A 76 15.78 26.72 -16.72
N GLY A 77 14.95 26.34 -17.68
CA GLY A 77 13.80 27.15 -18.11
C GLY A 77 12.73 27.30 -17.03
N THR A 78 12.50 26.24 -16.24
CA THR A 78 11.51 26.26 -15.15
C THR A 78 11.97 27.11 -13.96
N LEU A 79 13.27 27.08 -13.63
CA LEU A 79 13.83 27.90 -12.55
C LEU A 79 13.79 29.39 -12.88
N ARG A 80 13.98 29.77 -14.14
CA ARG A 80 14.03 31.17 -14.58
C ARG A 80 12.68 31.90 -14.55
N VAL A 81 11.56 31.18 -14.50
CA VAL A 81 10.21 31.75 -14.39
C VAL A 81 9.81 32.01 -12.93
N LEU A 82 10.55 31.43 -11.98
CA LEU A 82 10.33 31.56 -10.54
C LEU A 82 11.20 32.65 -9.88
N GLU A 83 12.22 33.16 -10.59
CA GLU A 83 13.02 34.31 -10.18
C GLU A 83 12.30 35.65 -10.44
#